data_AF-A0A9W6MNA6-F1
#
_entry.id   AF-A0A9W6MNA6-F1
#
_cell.length_a   1.000
_cell.length_b   1.000
_cell.length_c   1.000
_cell.angle_alpha   90.00
_cell.angle_beta   90.00
_cell.angle_gamma   90.00
#
_symmetry.space_group_name_H-M   'P 1'
#
loop_
_entity.id
_entity.type
_entity.pdbx_description
1 polymer ?
#
loop_
_entity_poly.entity_id
_entity_poly.type
_entity_poly.pdbx_seq_one_letter_code
_entity_poly.pdbx_strand_id
1 'polypeptide(L)' 'MDPKSQRSSALCAHHAQMAVRDWLETQARVTGYWRDVLLSSGGSEELIAVLDHHADVLAAAARLDSAEPVFAH' A
#
# COMPACT_ATOMS: atom_id res chain seq x y z
N MET A 1 23.45 -24.23 4.03
CA MET A 1 22.94 -23.12 3.19
C MET A 1 24.02 -22.05 3.14
N ASP A 2 24.32 -21.54 1.95
CA ASP A 2 25.41 -20.57 1.75
C ASP A 2 25.02 -19.15 2.19
N PRO A 3 25.88 -18.44 2.94
CA PRO A 3 25.57 -17.09 3.45
C PRO A 3 25.39 -16.05 2.33
N LYS A 4 25.99 -16.28 1.15
CA LYS A 4 25.78 -15.45 -0.04
C LYS A 4 24.37 -15.61 -0.61
N SER A 5 23.82 -16.82 -0.58
CA SER A 5 22.46 -17.12 -1.05
C SER A 5 21.40 -16.48 -0.14
N GLN A 6 21.62 -16.52 1.18
CA GLN A 6 20.75 -15.86 2.16
C GLN A 6 20.71 -14.34 2.01
N ARG A 7 21.86 -13.69 1.79
CA ARG A 7 21.91 -12.23 1.54
C ARG A 7 21.19 -11.81 0.27
N SER A 8 21.34 -12.59 -0.81
CA SER A 8 20.64 -12.30 -2.06
C SER A 8 19.12 -12.43 -1.92
N SER A 9 18.65 -13.45 -1.19
CA SER A 9 17.23 -13.64 -0.90
C SER A 9 16.65 -12.47 -0.08
N ALA A 10 17.38 -12.04 0.95
CA ALA A 10 16.97 -10.91 1.79
C ALA A 10 16.86 -9.59 1.01
N LEU A 11 17.81 -9.33 0.09
CA LEU A 11 17.75 -8.14 -0.78
C LEU A 11 16.54 -8.19 -1.74
N CYS A 12 16.25 -9.35 -2.34
CA CYS A 12 15.06 -9.50 -3.18
C CYS A 12 13.76 -9.29 -2.40
N ALA A 13 13.67 -9.82 -1.17
CA ALA A 13 12.51 -9.63 -0.31
C ALA A 13 12.32 -8.14 0.05
N HIS A 14 13.40 -7.45 0.39
CA HIS A 14 13.36 -6.02 0.68
C HIS A 14 12.93 -5.18 -0.54
N HIS A 15 13.45 -5.49 -1.73
CA HIS A 15 13.01 -4.82 -2.96
C HIS A 15 11.54 -5.09 -3.28
N ALA A 16 11.05 -6.31 -3.01
CA ALA A 16 9.64 -6.65 -3.19
C ALA A 16 8.74 -5.86 -2.23
N GLN A 17 9.11 -5.74 -0.95
CA GLN A 17 8.38 -4.91 0.04
C GLN A 17 8.31 -3.44 -0.39
N MET A 18 9.44 -2.89 -0.83
CA MET A 18 9.51 -1.53 -1.38
C MET A 18 8.56 -1.35 -2.56
N ALA A 19 8.58 -2.27 -3.53
CA ALA A 19 7.71 -2.22 -4.69
C ALA A 19 6.21 -2.35 -4.33
N VAL A 20 5.87 -3.22 -3.36
CA VAL A 20 4.50 -3.38 -2.86
C VAL A 20 4.02 -2.11 -2.20
N ARG A 21 4.84 -1.47 -1.36
CA ARG A 21 4.50 -0.20 -0.73
C ARG A 21 4.24 0.90 -1.75
N ASP A 22 5.15 1.09 -2.71
CA ASP A 22 5.00 2.10 -3.75
C ASP A 22 3.74 1.86 -4.61
N TRP A 23 3.43 0.59 -4.88
CA TRP A 23 2.21 0.19 -5.56
C TRP A 23 0.95 0.55 -4.76
N LEU A 24 0.90 0.21 -3.47
CA LEU A 24 -0.23 0.52 -2.58
C LEU A 24 -0.46 2.03 -2.45
N GLU A 25 0.60 2.81 -2.28
CA GLU A 25 0.51 4.28 -2.26
C GLU A 25 -0.03 4.84 -3.57
N THR A 26 0.37 4.26 -4.70
CA THR A 26 -0.14 4.65 -6.02
C THR A 26 -1.62 4.32 -6.17
N GLN A 27 -2.07 3.15 -5.71
CA GLN A 27 -3.49 2.80 -5.72
C GLN A 27 -4.33 3.73 -4.83
N ALA A 28 -3.80 4.15 -3.67
CA ALA A 28 -4.49 5.10 -2.80
C ALA A 28 -4.69 6.45 -3.50
N ARG A 29 -3.65 6.96 -4.19
CA ARG A 29 -3.73 8.19 -4.98
C ARG A 29 -4.74 8.10 -6.13
N VAL A 30 -4.76 6.97 -6.87
CA VAL A 30 -5.72 6.74 -7.96
C VAL A 30 -7.16 6.68 -7.43
N THR A 31 -7.37 6.02 -6.29
CA THR A 31 -8.68 5.97 -5.63
C THR A 31 -9.16 7.37 -5.23
N GLY A 32 -8.27 8.18 -4.64
CA GLY A 32 -8.56 9.58 -4.31
C GLY A 32 -8.92 10.43 -5.54
N TYR A 33 -8.23 10.23 -6.66
CA TYR A 33 -8.57 10.91 -7.91
C TYR A 33 -9.99 10.58 -8.39
N TRP A 34 -10.39 9.30 -8.37
CA TRP A 34 -11.74 8.90 -8.79
C TRP A 34 -12.83 9.46 -7.88
N ARG A 35 -12.56 9.53 -6.57
CA ARG A 35 -13.44 10.20 -5.61
C ARG A 35 -13.62 11.67 -5.97
N ASP A 36 -12.53 12.38 -6.24
CA ASP A 36 -12.58 13.80 -6.58
C ASP A 36 -13.35 14.05 -7.89
N VAL A 37 -13.19 13.16 -8.88
CA VAL A 37 -13.99 13.17 -10.11
C VAL A 37 -15.48 13.02 -9.79
N LEU A 38 -15.85 12.03 -8.97
CA LEU A 38 -17.26 11.79 -8.60
C LEU A 38 -17.87 12.96 -7.81
N LEU A 39 -17.10 13.54 -6.88
CA LEU A 39 -17.51 14.75 -6.16
C LEU A 39 -17.80 15.90 -7.13
N SER A 40 -16.91 16.11 -8.11
CA SER A 40 -17.05 17.19 -9.09
C SER A 40 -18.23 17.01 -10.04
N SER A 41 -18.64 15.76 -10.32
CA SER A 41 -19.75 15.44 -11.21
C SER A 41 -21.10 15.33 -10.50
N GLY A 42 -21.16 15.53 -9.18
CA GLY A 42 -22.38 15.31 -8.38
C GLY A 42 -22.77 13.82 -8.31
N GLY A 43 -21.77 12.94 -8.23
CA GLY A 43 -21.95 11.49 -8.16
C GLY A 43 -22.57 11.00 -6.85
N SER A 44 -22.76 9.68 -6.76
CA SER A 44 -23.36 9.03 -5.57
C SER A 44 -22.48 9.20 -4.32
N GLU A 45 -23.09 9.70 -3.24
CA GLU A 45 -22.45 9.82 -1.92
C GLU A 45 -22.01 8.46 -1.36
N GLU A 46 -22.78 7.40 -1.59
CA GLU A 46 -22.43 6.04 -1.16
C GLU A 46 -21.16 5.54 -1.86
N LEU A 47 -21.03 5.81 -3.16
CA LEU A 47 -19.85 5.42 -3.91
C LEU A 47 -18.61 6.21 -3.49
N ILE A 48 -18.77 7.50 -3.19
CA ILE A 48 -17.71 8.36 -2.65
C ILE A 48 -17.22 7.79 -1.30
N ALA A 49 -18.13 7.43 -0.39
CA ALA A 49 -17.77 6.86 0.90
C ALA A 49 -17.00 5.52 0.78
N VAL A 50 -17.37 4.67 -0.19
CA VAL A 50 -16.63 3.43 -0.48
C VAL A 50 -15.20 3.73 -0.96
N LEU A 51 -15.02 4.75 -1.81
CA LEU A 51 -13.69 5.13 -2.29
C LEU A 51 -12.82 5.73 -1.17
N ASP A 52 -13.39 6.55 -0.29
CA ASP A 52 -12.67 7.04 0.89
C ASP A 52 -12.19 5.88 1.77
N HIS A 53 -13.08 4.95 2.10
CA HIS A 53 -12.71 3.77 2.89
C HIS A 53 -11.63 2.93 2.19
N HIS A 54 -11.73 2.75 0.88
CA HIS A 54 -10.75 2.00 0.11
C HIS A 54 -9.38 2.67 0.11
N ALA A 55 -9.31 4.00 -0.04
CA ALA A 55 -8.07 4.75 0.02
C ALA A 55 -7.39 4.62 1.40
N ASP A 56 -8.16 4.67 2.48
CA ASP A 56 -7.66 4.47 3.84
C ASP A 56 -7.07 3.08 4.06
N VAL A 57 -7.75 2.04 3.54
CA VAL A 57 -7.25 0.65 3.60
C VAL A 57 -5.92 0.51 2.86
N LEU A 58 -5.82 1.07 1.65
CA LEU A 58 -4.59 1.02 0.85
C LEU A 58 -3.43 1.76 1.56
N ALA A 59 -3.72 2.93 2.13
CA ALA A 59 -2.73 3.69 2.89
C ALA A 59 -2.29 2.95 4.18
N ALA A 60 -3.23 2.27 4.86
CA ALA A 60 -2.91 1.46 6.03
C ALA A 60 -2.06 0.23 5.66
N ALA A 61 -2.39 -0.46 4.57
CA ALA A 61 -1.62 -1.58 4.06
C ALA A 61 -0.18 -1.19 3.70
N ALA A 62 0.02 -0.01 3.08
CA ALA A 62 1.35 0.53 2.77
C ALA A 62 2.22 0.75 4.03
N ARG A 63 1.60 1.05 5.17
CA ARG A 63 2.29 1.23 6.46
C ARG A 63 2.53 -0.08 7.20
N LEU A 64 1.61 -1.04 7.12
CA LEU A 64 1.74 -2.33 7.80
C LEU A 64 2.93 -3.16 7.29
N ASP A 65 3.24 -3.09 6.00
CA ASP A 65 4.41 -3.78 5.42
C ASP A 65 5.76 -3.18 5.85
N SER A 66 5.74 -2.04 6.56
CA SER A 66 6.95 -1.40 7.11
C SER A 66 7.21 -1.70 8.60
N ALA A 67 6.33 -2.47 9.26
CA ALA A 67 6.57 -2.95 10.62
C ALA A 67 7.53 -4.16 10.59
N GLU A 68 8.83 -3.89 10.80
CA GLU A 68 9.84 -4.92 11.09
C GLU A 68 9.36 -5.85 12.22
N PRO A 69 9.66 -7.17 12.15
CA PRO A 69 9.40 -8.07 13.24
C PRO A 69 10.23 -7.63 14.46
N VAL A 70 9.56 -7.23 15.54
CA VAL A 70 10.20 -7.00 16.82
C VAL A 70 10.74 -8.35 17.31
N PHE A 71 12.01 -8.62 17.04
CA PHE A 71 12.71 -9.75 17.65
C PHE A 71 12.83 -9.46 19.15
N ALA A 72 11.94 -10.07 19.93
CA ALA A 72 12.02 -10.07 21.38
C ALA A 72 13.29 -10.81 21.82
N HIS A 73 14.13 -10.11 22.58
CA HIS A 73 15.35 -10.61 23.22
C HIS A 73 15.07 -11.68 24.29
#